data_AF-A0A2K0T5P9-F1
#
_entry.id   AF-A0A2K0T5P9-F1
#
_cell.length_a   1.000
_cell.length_b   1.000
_cell.length_c   1.000
_cell.angle_alpha   90.00
_cell.angle_beta   90.00
_cell.angle_gamma   90.00
#
_symmetry.space_group_name_H-M   'P 1'
#
loop_
_entity.id
_entity.type
_entity.pdbx_description
1 polymer ?
#
loop_
_entity_poly.entity_id
_entity_poly.type
_entity_poly.pdbx_seq_one_letter_code
_entity_poly.pdbx_strand_id
1 'polypeptide(L)'
;MQPKGSWTRGGLSAGSKKGPAAHEKSMLSAAFHRGEHDTNVVVLSYQDPGSKLQLAISEDPKNDNNWYSVDFDSFTGRHDVGDWGGVGHAIAGDWQNKRHDSDGSFSGLLMAIEESEEITPWECSVDFHVSSKKKVECHFLDKTFLDSHGKGIYLSSHLSQLAWVRTGHGRSQDPAQTLPYEFALLYMSFREKIQENRVGVDIPRIVGPGFDVDMDFDSFATNDNKTVYAKSGSDIVVFRLDTDGWQWKVDGIVNTAI
;
A
#
# COMPACT_ATOMS: atom_id res chain seq x y z
N MET A 1 -23.03 21.79 -11.56
CA MET A 1 -23.31 20.97 -10.36
C MET A 1 -22.41 21.46 -9.24
N GLN A 2 -22.95 21.77 -8.06
CA GLN A 2 -22.10 22.05 -6.90
C GLN A 2 -21.39 20.76 -6.47
N PRO A 3 -20.10 20.79 -6.08
CA PRO A 3 -19.44 19.62 -5.52
C PRO A 3 -20.18 19.21 -4.24
N LYS A 4 -20.80 18.02 -4.24
CA LYS A 4 -21.37 17.45 -3.01
C LYS A 4 -20.23 16.79 -2.23
N GLY A 5 -19.59 17.57 -1.38
CA GLY A 5 -18.53 17.12 -0.48
C GLY A 5 -17.67 18.28 -0.03
N SER A 6 -17.37 18.35 1.26
CA SER A 6 -16.40 19.29 1.82
C SER A 6 -15.17 18.53 2.28
N TRP A 7 -14.00 18.94 1.80
CA TRP A 7 -12.73 18.49 2.37
C TRP A 7 -12.48 19.24 3.67
N THR A 8 -12.19 18.49 4.74
CA THR A 8 -11.70 19.04 5.99
C THR A 8 -10.33 18.47 6.29
N ARG A 9 -9.40 19.32 6.69
CA ARG A 9 -8.08 18.87 7.14
C ARG A 9 -8.24 17.96 8.36
N GLY A 10 -7.66 16.76 8.31
CA GLY A 10 -7.54 15.85 9.47
C GLY A 10 -6.51 16.33 10.49
N GLY A 11 -6.41 15.65 11.64
CA GLY A 11 -5.59 16.04 12.80
C GLY A 11 -4.08 16.20 12.52
N LEU A 12 -3.57 15.54 11.48
CA LEU A 12 -2.15 15.61 11.12
C LEU A 12 -1.79 16.98 10.51
N SER A 13 -1.30 17.88 11.36
CA SER A 13 -0.66 19.12 10.97
C SER A 13 0.85 19.02 11.20
N ALA A 14 1.64 19.59 10.30
CA ALA A 14 3.11 19.63 10.37
C ALA A 14 3.68 20.33 11.62
N GLY A 15 2.84 20.73 12.57
CA GLY A 15 3.21 21.35 13.84
C GLY A 15 2.74 20.59 15.09
N SER A 16 2.09 19.43 14.96
CA SER A 16 1.77 18.61 16.14
C SER A 16 3.06 17.97 16.66
N LYS A 17 3.44 18.27 17.90
CA LYS A 17 4.69 17.75 18.51
C LYS A 17 4.73 16.22 18.67
N LYS A 18 3.62 15.52 18.38
CA LYS A 18 3.40 14.11 18.72
C LYS A 18 2.79 13.26 17.59
N GLY A 19 2.40 13.86 16.46
CA GLY A 19 1.95 13.11 15.30
C GLY A 19 3.09 12.71 14.36
N PRO A 20 2.86 11.78 13.42
CA PRO A 20 3.76 11.48 12.31
C PRO A 20 4.28 12.74 11.61
N ALA A 21 5.60 12.86 11.50
CA ALA A 21 6.27 13.95 10.81
C ALA A 21 7.03 13.36 9.62
N ALA A 22 6.56 13.64 8.40
CA ALA A 22 7.18 13.09 7.20
C ALA A 22 8.31 13.98 6.66
N HIS A 23 9.32 13.36 6.07
CA HIS A 23 10.32 14.01 5.23
C HIS A 23 9.67 14.64 4.01
N GLU A 24 10.27 15.70 3.46
CA GLU A 24 9.73 16.42 2.30
C GLU A 24 9.63 15.55 1.04
N LYS A 25 10.53 14.57 0.90
CA LYS A 25 10.57 13.59 -0.20
C LYS A 25 9.89 12.28 0.15
N SER A 26 9.13 12.24 1.24
CA SER A 26 8.49 11.01 1.69
C SER A 26 7.46 10.56 0.67
N MET A 27 7.55 9.31 0.24
CA MET A 27 6.38 8.62 -0.29
C MET A 27 5.43 8.35 0.88
N LEU A 28 4.12 8.38 0.64
CA LEU A 28 3.11 8.11 1.65
C LEU A 28 2.22 6.99 1.15
N SER A 29 2.09 5.95 1.96
CA SER A 29 1.08 4.90 1.75
C SER A 29 0.26 4.72 3.01
N ALA A 30 -1.01 4.38 2.84
CA ALA A 30 -1.96 4.25 3.93
C ALA A 30 -2.85 3.03 3.69
N ALA A 31 -3.19 2.35 4.77
CA ALA A 31 -4.11 1.22 4.74
C ALA A 31 -5.03 1.23 5.96
N PHE A 32 -6.29 0.86 5.76
CA PHE A 32 -7.11 0.35 6.86
C PHE A 32 -6.73 -1.09 7.13
N HIS A 33 -6.61 -1.44 8.40
CA HIS A 33 -6.19 -2.76 8.81
C HIS A 33 -6.96 -3.23 10.04
N ARG A 34 -7.33 -4.50 10.04
CA ARG A 34 -7.83 -5.21 11.21
C ARG A 34 -6.67 -5.97 11.85
N GLY A 35 -6.11 -5.38 12.91
CA GLY A 35 -5.06 -6.01 13.72
C GLY A 35 -5.59 -7.17 14.55
N GLU A 36 -4.73 -7.70 15.43
CA GLU A 36 -5.10 -8.78 16.34
C GLU A 36 -6.32 -8.40 17.21
N HIS A 37 -7.11 -9.41 17.58
CA HIS A 37 -8.34 -9.27 18.37
C HIS A 37 -9.39 -8.32 17.79
N ASP A 38 -9.48 -8.25 16.46
CA ASP A 38 -10.49 -7.50 15.72
C ASP A 38 -10.41 -5.97 15.84
N THR A 39 -9.25 -5.45 16.23
CA THR A 39 -8.99 -4.00 16.37
C THR A 39 -8.85 -3.35 15.00
N ASN A 40 -9.64 -2.31 14.72
CA ASN A 40 -9.52 -1.57 13.45
C ASN A 40 -8.57 -0.40 13.63
N VAL A 41 -7.54 -0.33 12.78
CA VAL A 41 -6.52 0.71 12.81
C VAL A 41 -6.31 1.32 11.44
N VAL A 42 -5.81 2.56 11.43
CA VAL A 42 -5.19 3.17 10.26
C VAL A 42 -3.68 3.02 10.41
N VAL A 43 -3.05 2.49 9.37
CA VAL A 43 -1.59 2.42 9.26
C VAL A 43 -1.14 3.39 8.18
N LEU A 44 -0.07 4.13 8.46
CA LEU A 44 0.65 4.99 7.53
C LEU A 44 2.08 4.48 7.42
N SER A 45 2.59 4.36 6.21
CA SER A 45 4.02 4.23 5.96
C SER A 45 4.56 5.51 5.34
N TYR A 46 5.66 6.00 5.89
CA TYR A 46 6.28 7.26 5.47
C TYR A 46 7.75 7.28 5.90
N GLN A 47 8.56 8.13 5.27
CA GLN A 47 9.91 8.43 5.75
C GLN A 47 9.88 9.58 6.76
N ASP A 48 10.54 9.43 7.90
CA ASP A 48 10.72 10.50 8.88
C ASP A 48 11.80 11.51 8.42
N PRO A 49 11.99 12.66 9.10
CA PRO A 49 12.99 13.66 8.69
C PRO A 49 14.45 13.18 8.75
N GLY A 50 14.71 12.03 9.39
CA GLY A 50 15.99 11.34 9.38
C GLY A 50 16.13 10.34 8.22
N SER A 51 15.20 10.37 7.26
CA SER A 51 15.10 9.42 6.15
C SER A 51 14.96 7.96 6.58
N LYS A 52 14.25 7.70 7.69
CA LYS A 52 13.94 6.33 8.12
C LYS A 52 12.52 5.96 7.76
N LEU A 53 12.30 4.76 7.23
CA LEU A 53 10.95 4.26 6.99
C LEU A 53 10.25 3.99 8.33
N GLN A 54 9.12 4.65 8.54
CA GLN A 54 8.29 4.51 9.73
C GLN A 54 6.96 3.87 9.38
N LEU A 55 6.45 3.04 10.29
CA LEU A 55 5.05 2.63 10.33
C LEU A 55 4.37 3.35 11.49
N ALA A 56 3.48 4.29 11.18
CA ALA A 56 2.61 4.94 12.17
C ALA A 56 1.23 4.32 12.17
N ILE A 57 0.72 4.01 13.36
CA ILE A 57 -0.50 3.26 13.52
C ILE A 57 -1.40 3.92 14.57
N SER A 58 -2.70 3.97 14.31
CA SER A 58 -3.67 4.60 15.20
C SER A 58 -5.05 3.95 15.12
N GLU A 59 -5.68 3.74 16.28
CA GLU A 59 -7.09 3.34 16.42
C GLU A 59 -8.03 4.55 16.32
N ASP A 60 -7.53 5.75 16.68
CA ASP A 60 -8.22 7.03 16.58
C ASP A 60 -7.34 8.05 15.82
N PRO A 61 -7.31 7.99 14.47
CA PRO A 61 -6.44 8.84 13.66
C PRO A 61 -6.80 10.33 13.73
N LYS A 62 -7.91 10.69 14.39
CA LYS A 62 -8.29 12.08 14.64
C LYS A 62 -7.59 12.68 15.86
N ASN A 63 -7.05 11.83 16.73
CA ASN A 63 -6.34 12.23 17.94
C ASN A 63 -4.83 12.10 17.73
N ASP A 64 -4.14 13.24 17.62
CA ASP A 64 -2.69 13.30 17.42
C ASP A 64 -1.86 12.56 18.48
N ASN A 65 -2.41 12.31 19.67
CA ASN A 65 -1.73 11.56 20.73
C ASN A 65 -1.93 10.04 20.65
N ASN A 66 -2.75 9.54 19.71
CA ASN A 66 -3.05 8.11 19.57
C ASN A 66 -2.11 7.42 18.56
N TRP A 67 -1.27 8.16 17.86
CA TRP A 67 -0.30 7.60 16.93
C TRP A 67 0.84 6.89 17.66
N TYR A 68 1.11 5.66 17.23
CA TYR A 68 2.28 4.88 17.63
C TYR A 68 3.13 4.64 16.39
N SER A 69 4.39 5.06 16.42
CA SER A 69 5.32 4.88 15.30
C SER A 69 6.42 3.89 15.67
N VAL A 70 6.77 3.04 14.71
CA VAL A 70 7.91 2.13 14.81
C VAL A 70 8.83 2.30 13.60
N ASP A 71 10.13 2.21 13.85
CA ASP A 71 11.17 2.20 12.83
C ASP A 71 11.18 0.84 12.12
N PHE A 72 10.99 0.84 10.80
CA PHE A 72 10.97 -0.40 10.03
C PHE A 72 12.33 -1.10 10.03
N ASP A 73 13.43 -0.35 10.10
CA ASP A 73 14.81 -0.88 10.16
C ASP A 73 15.03 -1.79 11.36
N SER A 74 14.20 -1.67 12.40
CA SER A 74 14.28 -2.57 13.55
C SER A 74 13.89 -4.02 13.23
N PHE A 75 13.29 -4.28 12.06
CA PHE A 75 12.83 -5.60 11.63
C PHE A 75 13.62 -6.17 10.44
N THR A 76 14.36 -5.33 9.72
CA THR A 76 15.03 -5.71 8.47
C THR A 76 16.20 -6.66 8.67
N GLY A 77 16.77 -6.72 9.88
CA GLY A 77 17.81 -7.68 10.25
C GLY A 77 19.09 -7.49 9.42
N ARG A 78 19.29 -8.31 8.39
CA ARG A 78 20.44 -8.24 7.46
C ARG A 78 20.17 -7.41 6.20
N HIS A 79 18.94 -6.97 6.00
CA HIS A 79 18.57 -6.06 4.93
C HIS A 79 18.90 -4.64 5.40
N ASP A 80 20.18 -4.26 5.32
CA ASP A 80 20.63 -2.88 5.60
C ASP A 80 20.15 -1.98 4.45
N VAL A 81 18.92 -1.48 4.58
CA VAL A 81 18.38 -0.49 3.67
C VAL A 81 18.70 0.87 4.28
N GLY A 82 19.78 1.51 3.81
CA GLY A 82 20.36 2.72 4.41
C GLY A 82 19.45 3.95 4.41
N ASP A 83 19.77 4.95 3.56
CA ASP A 83 18.96 6.18 3.43
C ASP A 83 17.68 5.87 2.63
N TRP A 84 16.52 5.93 3.29
CA TRP A 84 15.21 5.70 2.64
C TRP A 84 14.72 6.88 1.80
N GLY A 85 15.53 7.92 1.63
CA GLY A 85 15.19 9.12 0.88
C GLY A 85 14.71 8.80 -0.55
N GLY A 86 13.39 8.84 -0.73
CA GLY A 86 12.74 8.59 -2.02
C GLY A 86 12.57 7.10 -2.38
N VAL A 87 12.93 6.17 -1.49
CA VAL A 87 12.70 4.74 -1.70
C VAL A 87 11.20 4.44 -1.81
N GLY A 88 10.83 3.75 -2.89
CA GLY A 88 9.46 3.32 -3.15
C GLY A 88 8.98 2.34 -2.10
N HIS A 89 7.81 2.59 -1.51
CA HIS A 89 7.17 1.65 -0.60
C HIS A 89 5.65 1.81 -0.65
N ALA A 90 4.92 0.73 -0.37
CA ALA A 90 3.47 0.74 -0.28
C ALA A 90 2.96 -0.34 0.68
N ILE A 91 1.86 -0.03 1.37
CA ILE A 91 1.23 -0.95 2.33
C ILE A 91 -0.19 -1.34 1.91
N ALA A 92 -0.55 -2.59 2.15
CA ALA A 92 -1.86 -3.17 1.94
C ALA A 92 -2.32 -3.82 3.24
N GLY A 93 -3.47 -3.38 3.74
CA GLY A 93 -4.07 -3.95 4.94
C GLY A 93 -4.85 -5.23 4.65
N ASP A 94 -4.99 -6.06 5.68
CA ASP A 94 -5.81 -7.27 5.68
C ASP A 94 -5.32 -8.35 4.71
N TRP A 95 -4.00 -8.51 4.60
CA TRP A 95 -3.36 -9.61 3.91
C TRP A 95 -3.68 -10.93 4.62
N GLN A 96 -4.45 -11.80 3.96
CA GLN A 96 -4.95 -13.02 4.58
C GLN A 96 -3.96 -14.17 4.50
N ASN A 97 -2.82 -14.06 5.18
CA ASN A 97 -1.97 -15.23 5.36
C ASN A 97 -2.70 -16.20 6.29
N LYS A 98 -3.22 -17.31 5.76
CA LYS A 98 -3.80 -18.38 6.58
C LYS A 98 -2.68 -19.13 7.29
N ARG A 99 -1.99 -18.47 8.23
CA ARG A 99 -1.35 -19.22 9.31
C ARG A 99 -2.49 -19.91 10.06
N HIS A 100 -2.55 -21.22 9.91
CA HIS A 100 -3.43 -22.11 10.65
C HIS A 100 -2.96 -22.19 12.11
N ASP A 101 -2.84 -21.06 12.78
CA ASP A 101 -2.60 -21.03 14.22
C ASP A 101 -3.93 -21.27 14.93
N SER A 102 -3.87 -22.03 16.04
CA SER A 102 -5.04 -22.48 16.81
C SER A 102 -5.89 -21.36 17.38
N ASP A 103 -5.37 -20.13 17.36
CA ASP A 103 -5.90 -18.98 18.08
C ASP A 103 -6.72 -18.03 17.19
N GLY A 104 -6.83 -18.33 15.89
CA GLY A 104 -7.66 -17.60 14.93
C GLY A 104 -6.88 -17.14 13.70
N SER A 105 -7.61 -16.83 12.63
CA SER A 105 -7.01 -16.25 11.41
C SER A 105 -6.57 -14.82 11.69
N PHE A 106 -5.26 -14.61 11.83
CA PHE A 106 -4.67 -13.28 11.76
C PHE A 106 -4.66 -12.78 10.30
N SER A 107 -4.87 -11.48 10.09
CA SER A 107 -4.59 -10.85 8.80
C SER A 107 -3.41 -9.93 9.00
N GLY A 108 -2.38 -10.02 8.15
CA GLY A 108 -1.20 -9.18 8.23
C GLY A 108 -1.35 -7.85 7.47
N LEU A 109 -0.38 -6.97 7.65
CA LEU A 109 -0.11 -5.85 6.76
C LEU A 109 0.94 -6.30 5.74
N LEU A 110 0.57 -6.35 4.46
CA LEU A 110 1.53 -6.60 3.38
C LEU A 110 2.22 -5.30 3.01
N MET A 111 3.55 -5.33 2.90
CA MET A 111 4.36 -4.21 2.43
C MET A 111 5.11 -4.62 1.17
N ALA A 112 5.16 -3.70 0.21
CA ALA A 112 6.08 -3.74 -0.91
C ALA A 112 7.14 -2.67 -0.68
N ILE A 113 8.41 -3.04 -0.79
CA ILE A 113 9.54 -2.15 -0.55
C ILE A 113 10.49 -2.26 -1.73
N GLU A 114 10.92 -1.13 -2.26
CA GLU A 114 12.01 -1.08 -3.22
C GLU A 114 13.35 -1.24 -2.50
N GLU A 115 14.02 -2.36 -2.71
CA GLU A 115 15.36 -2.65 -2.20
C GLU A 115 16.31 -2.82 -3.38
N SER A 116 17.24 -1.88 -3.54
CA SER A 116 18.11 -1.82 -4.72
C SER A 116 17.27 -1.75 -6.00
N GLU A 117 17.23 -2.82 -6.80
CA GLU A 117 16.49 -2.88 -8.08
C GLU A 117 15.31 -3.87 -8.02
N GLU A 118 14.95 -4.37 -6.83
CA GLU A 118 13.88 -5.34 -6.65
C GLU A 118 12.81 -4.81 -5.70
N ILE A 119 11.55 -5.15 -5.97
CA ILE A 119 10.47 -4.93 -5.01
C ILE A 119 10.36 -6.19 -4.12
N THR A 120 10.64 -6.03 -2.84
CA THR A 120 10.61 -7.10 -1.83
C THR A 120 9.30 -7.07 -1.03
N PRO A 121 8.70 -8.25 -0.75
CA PRO A 121 7.50 -8.35 0.08
C PRO A 121 7.84 -8.56 1.56
N TRP A 122 7.12 -7.86 2.42
CA TRP A 122 7.18 -8.01 3.87
C TRP A 122 5.78 -8.15 4.47
N GLU A 123 5.62 -8.98 5.49
CA GLU A 123 4.39 -9.07 6.27
C GLU A 123 4.66 -8.57 7.69
N CYS A 124 3.89 -7.58 8.13
CA CYS A 124 3.91 -7.10 9.50
C CYS A 124 2.67 -7.55 10.26
N SER A 125 2.88 -8.16 11.43
CA SER A 125 1.85 -8.29 12.45
C SER A 125 1.76 -7.02 13.28
N VAL A 126 0.53 -6.65 13.65
CA VAL A 126 0.21 -5.45 14.40
C VAL A 126 -0.72 -5.83 15.56
N ASP A 127 -0.14 -5.95 16.76
CA ASP A 127 -0.85 -6.28 18.00
C ASP A 127 -1.04 -5.03 18.88
N PHE A 128 -2.31 -4.72 19.15
CA PHE A 128 -2.78 -3.65 20.03
C PHE A 128 -3.43 -4.20 21.31
N HIS A 129 -2.80 -5.15 22.00
CA HIS A 129 -3.34 -5.61 23.27
C HIS A 129 -3.29 -4.52 24.37
N VAL A 130 -4.44 -4.31 25.04
CA VAL A 130 -4.70 -3.25 26.04
C VAL A 130 -3.80 -3.35 27.30
N SER A 131 -3.13 -4.49 27.53
CA SER A 131 -2.34 -4.73 28.75
C SER A 131 -0.83 -4.95 28.58
N SER A 132 -0.29 -4.98 27.36
CA SER A 132 1.15 -5.18 27.15
C SER A 132 1.63 -4.51 25.87
N LYS A 133 2.67 -3.68 26.02
CA LYS A 133 3.49 -3.02 24.97
C LYS A 133 3.05 -3.34 23.53
N LYS A 134 2.46 -2.36 22.83
CA LYS A 134 2.17 -2.42 21.38
C LYS A 134 3.32 -3.11 20.65
N LYS A 135 3.06 -4.24 19.99
CA LYS A 135 4.07 -4.99 19.25
C LYS A 135 3.77 -4.92 17.77
N VAL A 136 4.79 -4.56 17.01
CA VAL A 136 4.83 -4.72 15.57
C VAL A 136 5.96 -5.70 15.31
N GLU A 137 5.70 -6.70 14.48
CA GLU A 137 6.69 -7.70 14.09
C GLU A 137 6.61 -7.88 12.58
N CYS A 138 7.67 -7.54 11.85
CA CYS A 138 7.72 -7.70 10.40
C CYS A 138 8.66 -8.83 10.01
N HIS A 139 8.31 -9.55 8.95
CA HIS A 139 9.16 -10.59 8.37
C HIS A 139 9.08 -10.61 6.85
N PHE A 140 10.19 -10.99 6.22
CA PHE A 140 10.30 -11.11 4.77
C PHE A 140 9.52 -12.33 4.26
N LEU A 141 8.82 -12.17 3.14
CA LEU A 141 8.03 -13.23 2.51
C LEU A 141 8.76 -13.81 1.28
N ASP A 142 9.57 -14.83 1.48
CA ASP A 142 10.50 -15.40 0.49
C ASP A 142 9.88 -15.93 -0.82
N LYS A 143 8.59 -16.24 -0.83
CA LYS A 143 7.86 -16.74 -2.00
C LYS A 143 6.89 -15.74 -2.60
N THR A 144 6.51 -14.72 -1.85
CA THR A 144 5.58 -13.71 -2.31
C THR A 144 6.27 -12.89 -3.41
N PHE A 145 5.51 -12.40 -4.39
CA PHE A 145 6.00 -11.71 -5.60
C PHE A 145 6.86 -12.55 -6.56
N LEU A 146 7.06 -13.84 -6.33
CA LEU A 146 7.66 -14.70 -7.35
C LEU A 146 6.63 -15.11 -8.39
N ASP A 147 6.98 -15.01 -9.68
CA ASP A 147 6.16 -15.57 -10.75
C ASP A 147 6.29 -17.11 -10.83
N SER A 148 5.59 -17.73 -11.80
CA SER A 148 5.62 -19.19 -11.99
C SER A 148 7.01 -19.75 -12.33
N HIS A 149 7.98 -18.89 -12.67
CA HIS A 149 9.37 -19.24 -12.96
C HIS A 149 10.31 -18.89 -11.80
N GLY A 150 9.78 -18.43 -10.66
CA GLY A 150 10.56 -18.03 -9.50
C GLY A 150 11.23 -16.66 -9.65
N LYS A 151 10.76 -15.79 -10.55
CA LYS A 151 11.34 -14.45 -10.74
C LYS A 151 10.59 -13.39 -9.95
N GLY A 152 11.32 -12.58 -9.19
CA GLY A 152 10.81 -11.41 -8.47
C GLY A 152 10.37 -10.27 -9.39
N ILE A 153 10.09 -9.11 -8.79
CA ILE A 153 9.70 -7.89 -9.51
C ILE A 153 10.91 -6.96 -9.55
N TYR A 154 11.56 -6.87 -10.71
CA TYR A 154 12.71 -6.00 -10.90
C TYR A 154 12.32 -4.67 -11.54
N LEU A 155 12.91 -3.59 -11.03
CA LEU A 155 12.70 -2.23 -11.47
C LEU A 155 13.82 -1.80 -12.41
N SER A 156 13.44 -1.04 -13.44
CA SER A 156 14.40 -0.46 -14.38
C SER A 156 15.09 0.81 -13.85
N SER A 157 14.59 1.38 -12.76
CA SER A 157 15.10 2.61 -12.14
C SER A 157 14.76 2.65 -10.66
N HIS A 158 15.61 3.30 -9.88
CA HIS A 158 15.32 3.61 -8.49
C HIS A 158 14.27 4.74 -8.38
N LEU A 159 13.51 4.80 -7.28
CA LEU A 159 12.45 5.77 -6.96
C LEU A 159 11.08 5.47 -7.61
N SER A 160 10.67 4.20 -7.60
CA SER A 160 9.35 3.83 -8.12
C SER A 160 8.25 4.29 -7.16
N GLN A 161 7.28 5.04 -7.68
CA GLN A 161 6.03 5.24 -6.94
C GLN A 161 5.30 3.91 -6.89
N LEU A 162 5.00 3.41 -5.69
CA LEU A 162 4.29 2.16 -5.46
C LEU A 162 2.90 2.46 -4.87
N ALA A 163 1.90 1.66 -5.23
CA ALA A 163 0.65 1.61 -4.47
C ALA A 163 -0.03 0.25 -4.58
N TRP A 164 -0.89 -0.03 -3.61
CA TRP A 164 -1.75 -1.20 -3.63
C TRP A 164 -3.16 -0.82 -4.06
N VAL A 165 -3.81 -1.74 -4.77
CA VAL A 165 -5.25 -1.75 -4.94
C VAL A 165 -5.78 -3.11 -4.57
N ARG A 166 -6.86 -3.13 -3.79
CA ARG A 166 -7.59 -4.37 -3.50
C ARG A 166 -8.39 -4.78 -4.74
N THR A 167 -8.07 -5.93 -5.31
CA THR A 167 -8.75 -6.48 -6.50
C THR A 167 -9.91 -7.40 -6.12
N GLY A 168 -9.85 -8.00 -4.91
CA GLY A 168 -10.85 -8.95 -4.36
C GLY A 168 -11.28 -8.69 -2.90
N HIS A 169 -12.47 -9.20 -2.54
CA HIS A 169 -13.12 -9.18 -1.21
C HIS A 169 -13.22 -7.85 -0.43
N GLY A 170 -14.17 -6.98 -0.79
CA GLY A 170 -14.73 -6.03 0.17
C GLY A 170 -16.07 -6.54 0.71
N ARG A 171 -16.09 -7.21 1.88
CA ARG A 171 -17.25 -7.61 2.76
C ARG A 171 -18.64 -7.97 2.18
N SER A 172 -18.79 -8.13 0.88
CA SER A 172 -20.09 -8.25 0.20
C SER A 172 -19.98 -9.30 -0.89
N GLN A 173 -20.51 -10.47 -0.55
CA GLN A 173 -21.01 -11.53 -1.45
C GLN A 173 -20.05 -12.64 -1.91
N ASP A 174 -20.72 -13.75 -2.19
CA ASP A 174 -20.34 -15.16 -2.40
C ASP A 174 -18.87 -15.48 -2.79
N PRO A 175 -18.25 -16.52 -2.18
CA PRO A 175 -16.90 -17.02 -2.54
C PRO A 175 -16.75 -17.56 -3.97
N ALA A 176 -17.80 -17.53 -4.80
CA ALA A 176 -17.88 -18.38 -5.98
C ALA A 176 -17.33 -17.77 -7.29
N GLN A 177 -16.90 -16.51 -7.36
CA GLN A 177 -16.40 -15.92 -8.62
C GLN A 177 -15.28 -14.86 -8.45
N THR A 178 -14.53 -14.86 -7.35
CA THR A 178 -13.42 -13.92 -7.17
C THR A 178 -12.10 -14.59 -7.51
N LEU A 179 -11.32 -13.96 -8.39
CA LEU A 179 -9.97 -14.40 -8.75
C LEU A 179 -9.09 -14.55 -7.50
N PRO A 180 -8.13 -15.49 -7.50
CA PRO A 180 -7.34 -15.82 -6.30
C PRO A 180 -6.28 -14.75 -5.95
N TYR A 181 -6.31 -13.59 -6.62
CA TYR A 181 -5.42 -12.47 -6.40
C TYR A 181 -6.18 -11.36 -5.66
N GLU A 182 -5.96 -11.23 -4.36
CA GLU A 182 -6.66 -10.25 -3.53
C GLU A 182 -6.17 -8.82 -3.76
N PHE A 183 -4.94 -8.65 -4.24
CA PHE A 183 -4.30 -7.35 -4.44
C PHE A 183 -3.63 -7.21 -5.82
N ALA A 184 -3.61 -5.97 -6.32
CA ALA A 184 -2.72 -5.52 -7.39
C ALA A 184 -1.68 -4.57 -6.81
N LEU A 185 -0.40 -4.93 -6.99
CA LEU A 185 0.71 -4.01 -6.81
C LEU A 185 0.85 -3.18 -8.08
N LEU A 186 0.73 -1.87 -7.94
CA LEU A 186 0.95 -0.90 -9.00
C LEU A 186 2.29 -0.21 -8.75
N TYR A 187 3.06 -0.03 -9.82
CA TYR A 187 4.27 0.79 -9.76
C TYR A 187 4.51 1.53 -11.05
N MET A 188 5.13 2.70 -10.96
CA MET A 188 5.56 3.46 -12.13
C MET A 188 7.00 3.10 -12.49
N SER A 189 7.24 2.71 -13.74
CA SER A 189 8.59 2.51 -14.27
C SER A 189 9.11 3.75 -15.01
N PHE A 190 10.40 3.78 -15.36
CA PHE A 190 11.11 4.88 -16.04
C PHE A 190 10.48 5.43 -17.33
N ARG A 191 9.44 4.79 -17.87
CA ARG A 191 8.70 5.23 -19.05
C ARG A 191 7.33 5.81 -18.71
N GLU A 192 7.11 6.26 -17.48
CA GLU A 192 5.88 6.95 -17.05
C GLU A 192 4.61 6.10 -17.25
N LYS A 193 4.77 4.78 -17.39
CA LYS A 193 3.67 3.82 -17.48
C LYS A 193 3.48 3.11 -16.15
N ILE A 194 2.22 2.99 -15.75
CA ILE A 194 1.84 2.25 -14.56
C ILE A 194 1.85 0.75 -14.91
N GLN A 195 2.75 0.01 -14.28
CA GLN A 195 2.83 -1.44 -14.33
C GLN A 195 1.96 -2.06 -13.25
N GLU A 196 1.51 -3.30 -13.48
CA GLU A 196 0.62 -4.02 -12.58
C GLU A 196 1.10 -5.45 -12.36
N ASN A 197 1.16 -5.86 -11.09
CA ASN A 197 1.36 -7.25 -10.70
C ASN A 197 0.22 -7.69 -9.77
N ARG A 198 -0.46 -8.79 -10.12
CA ARG A 198 -1.50 -9.40 -9.30
C ARG A 198 -0.86 -10.36 -8.30
N VAL A 199 -1.20 -10.18 -7.04
CA VAL A 199 -0.62 -10.89 -5.91
C VAL A 199 -1.75 -11.51 -5.10
N GLY A 200 -1.57 -12.78 -4.77
CA GLY A 200 -2.44 -13.51 -3.87
C GLY A 200 -1.64 -14.42 -2.96
N VAL A 201 -2.32 -14.96 -1.95
CA VAL A 201 -1.69 -15.77 -0.91
C VAL A 201 -1.32 -17.15 -1.46
N ASP A 202 -0.08 -17.59 -1.23
CA ASP A 202 0.44 -18.91 -1.62
C ASP A 202 0.33 -19.27 -3.12
N ILE A 203 0.17 -18.27 -3.99
CA ILE A 203 0.14 -18.45 -5.44
C ILE A 203 1.21 -17.60 -6.12
N PRO A 204 1.76 -18.06 -7.26
CA PRO A 204 2.68 -17.25 -8.04
C PRO A 204 2.00 -15.96 -8.52
N ARG A 205 2.72 -14.83 -8.45
CA ARG A 205 2.20 -13.59 -9.02
C ARG A 205 2.02 -13.72 -10.53
N ILE A 206 1.19 -12.85 -11.09
CA ILE A 206 1.08 -12.67 -12.54
C ILE A 206 1.17 -11.19 -12.90
N VAL A 207 1.61 -10.90 -14.12
CA VAL A 207 1.51 -9.56 -14.69
C VAL A 207 0.04 -9.30 -15.02
N GLY A 208 -0.49 -8.18 -14.55
CA GLY A 208 -1.86 -7.78 -14.86
C GLY A 208 -1.99 -7.18 -16.26
N PRO A 209 -3.22 -6.98 -16.77
CA PRO A 209 -3.44 -6.34 -18.06
C PRO A 209 -2.94 -4.89 -18.10
N GLY A 210 -2.76 -4.24 -16.93
CA GLY A 210 -2.33 -2.85 -16.85
C GLY A 210 -3.39 -1.88 -17.38
N PHE A 211 -2.94 -0.71 -17.82
CA PHE A 211 -3.80 0.39 -18.24
C PHE A 211 -3.66 0.57 -19.75
N ASP A 212 -4.74 0.27 -20.49
CA ASP A 212 -4.77 0.39 -21.96
C ASP A 212 -5.06 1.84 -22.37
N VAL A 213 -4.04 2.69 -22.22
CA VAL A 213 -4.06 4.09 -22.64
C VAL A 213 -2.73 4.48 -23.28
N ASP A 214 -2.82 5.33 -24.30
CA ASP A 214 -1.65 5.93 -24.94
C ASP A 214 -1.33 7.27 -24.27
N MET A 215 -0.94 7.19 -23.00
CA MET A 215 -0.58 8.34 -22.16
C MET A 215 0.55 7.97 -21.22
N ASP A 216 1.41 8.95 -20.97
CA ASP A 216 2.46 8.89 -19.96
C ASP A 216 1.98 9.61 -18.69
N PHE A 217 2.32 9.09 -17.52
CA PHE A 217 1.86 9.56 -16.21
C PHE A 217 3.01 10.06 -15.35
N ASP A 218 2.80 11.20 -14.70
CA ASP A 218 3.76 11.81 -13.76
C ASP A 218 3.67 11.15 -12.37
N SER A 219 2.46 10.76 -11.96
CA SER A 219 2.19 10.18 -10.65
C SER A 219 0.84 9.46 -10.63
N PHE A 220 0.61 8.63 -9.62
CA PHE A 220 -0.69 8.03 -9.38
C PHE A 220 -1.04 7.93 -7.89
N ALA A 221 -2.31 7.69 -7.59
CA ALA A 221 -2.79 7.39 -6.24
C ALA A 221 -3.93 6.38 -6.32
N THR A 222 -4.14 5.65 -5.24
CA THR A 222 -5.17 4.61 -5.18
C THR A 222 -6.09 4.81 -3.99
N ASN A 223 -7.21 4.08 -3.98
CA ASN A 223 -8.06 3.94 -2.82
C ASN A 223 -8.57 2.49 -2.70
N ASP A 224 -9.24 2.19 -1.59
CA ASP A 224 -9.81 0.85 -1.35
C ASP A 224 -11.03 0.54 -2.22
N ASN A 225 -11.56 1.53 -2.94
CA ASN A 225 -12.72 1.40 -3.82
C ASN A 225 -12.33 1.03 -5.26
N LYS A 226 -11.25 0.24 -5.42
CA LYS A 226 -10.78 -0.26 -6.72
C LYS A 226 -10.57 0.83 -7.77
N THR A 227 -10.09 2.00 -7.33
CA THR A 227 -9.91 3.17 -8.19
C THR A 227 -8.45 3.61 -8.18
N VAL A 228 -7.95 3.98 -9.36
CA VAL A 228 -6.63 4.55 -9.56
C VAL A 228 -6.81 5.94 -10.18
N TYR A 229 -6.15 6.93 -9.61
CA TYR A 229 -6.08 8.28 -10.12
C TYR A 229 -4.67 8.48 -10.67
N ALA A 230 -4.55 8.65 -11.98
CA ALA A 230 -3.26 8.80 -12.64
C ALA A 230 -3.15 10.22 -13.24
N LYS A 231 -2.10 10.95 -12.86
CA LYS A 231 -1.86 12.32 -13.31
C LYS A 231 -0.97 12.31 -14.54
N SER A 232 -1.37 13.06 -15.57
CA SER A 232 -0.59 13.30 -16.79
C SER A 232 -0.64 14.80 -17.11
N GLY A 233 0.45 15.53 -16.85
CA GLY A 233 0.51 16.97 -17.02
C GLY A 233 -0.53 17.70 -16.18
N SER A 234 -1.57 18.26 -16.82
CA SER A 234 -2.70 18.93 -16.15
C SER A 234 -3.93 18.05 -16.04
N ASP A 235 -3.92 16.83 -16.57
CA ASP A 235 -5.05 15.92 -16.55
C ASP A 235 -4.90 14.88 -15.43
N ILE A 236 -6.04 14.48 -14.87
CA ILE A 236 -6.16 13.32 -13.98
C ILE A 236 -7.09 12.33 -14.66
N VAL A 237 -6.55 11.18 -15.04
CA VAL A 237 -7.30 10.04 -15.57
C VAL A 237 -7.72 9.16 -14.40
N VAL A 238 -9.02 8.87 -14.31
CA VAL A 238 -9.58 8.00 -13.29
C VAL A 238 -9.84 6.64 -13.91
N PHE A 239 -9.18 5.62 -13.38
CA PHE A 239 -9.41 4.23 -13.74
C PHE A 239 -10.19 3.53 -12.64
N ARG A 240 -11.15 2.72 -13.05
CA ARG A 240 -11.92 1.86 -12.15
C ARG A 240 -11.76 0.42 -12.59
N LEU A 241 -11.43 -0.45 -11.63
CA LEU A 241 -11.44 -1.87 -11.88
C LEU A 241 -12.89 -2.31 -12.08
N ASP A 242 -13.13 -3.09 -13.12
CA ASP A 242 -14.43 -3.65 -13.41
C ASP A 242 -14.93 -4.62 -12.32
N THR A 243 -16.18 -5.06 -12.50
CA THR A 243 -16.88 -5.87 -11.51
C THR A 243 -16.29 -7.26 -11.32
N ASP A 244 -15.68 -7.83 -12.37
CA ASP A 244 -15.00 -9.12 -12.27
C ASP A 244 -13.59 -9.00 -11.63
N GLY A 245 -13.11 -7.76 -11.46
CA GLY A 245 -11.84 -7.48 -10.80
C GLY A 245 -10.63 -7.66 -11.70
N TRP A 246 -10.81 -7.74 -13.02
CA TRP A 246 -9.75 -8.08 -13.95
C TRP A 246 -9.30 -6.88 -14.77
N GLN A 247 -10.20 -6.11 -15.39
CA GLN A 247 -9.82 -5.06 -16.32
C GLN A 247 -10.02 -3.66 -15.75
N TRP A 248 -9.05 -2.80 -16.02
CA TRP A 248 -9.15 -1.37 -15.75
C TRP A 248 -9.94 -0.68 -16.85
N LYS A 249 -10.91 0.16 -16.47
CA LYS A 249 -11.67 1.01 -17.40
C LYS A 249 -11.48 2.46 -17.04
N VAL A 250 -11.35 3.31 -18.05
CA VAL A 250 -11.39 4.77 -17.84
C VAL A 250 -12.81 5.14 -17.41
N ASP A 251 -12.92 5.67 -16.19
CA ASP A 251 -14.16 6.15 -15.59
C ASP A 251 -14.35 7.65 -15.85
N GLY A 252 -13.26 8.40 -16.04
CA GLY A 252 -13.31 9.80 -16.42
C GLY A 252 -11.93 10.45 -16.54
N ILE A 253 -11.91 11.67 -17.09
CA ILE A 253 -10.72 12.52 -17.18
C ILE A 253 -11.10 13.90 -16.63
N VAL A 254 -10.30 14.42 -15.70
CA VAL A 254 -10.50 15.73 -15.07
C VAL A 254 -9.30 16.60 -15.38
N ASN A 255 -9.53 17.74 -16.03
CA ASN A 255 -8.49 18.74 -16.26
C ASN A 255 -8.36 19.66 -15.04
N THR A 256 -7.12 19.87 -14.59
CA THR A 256 -6.76 20.63 -13.38
C THR A 256 -6.13 21.99 -13.70
N ALA A 257 -5.96 22.35 -14.98
CA ALA A 257 -5.55 23.70 -15.37
C ALA A 257 -6.74 24.66 -15.15
N ILE A 258 -6.62 25.52 -14.14
CA ILE A 258 -7.51 26.66 -13.88
C ILE A 258 -6.92 27.90 -14.54
#